data_AF-A0A417YYL2-F1
#
_entry.id   AF-A0A417YYL2-F1
#
_cell.length_a   1.000
_cell.length_b   1.000
_cell.length_c   1.000
_cell.angle_alpha   90.00
_cell.angle_beta   90.00
_cell.angle_gamma   90.00
#
_symmetry.space_group_name_H-M   'P 1'
#
loop_
_entity.id
_entity.type
_entity.pdbx_description
1 polymer ?
#
loop_
_entity_poly.entity_id
_entity_poly.type
_entity_poly.pdbx_seq_one_letter_code
_entity_poly.pdbx_strand_id
1 'polypeptide(L)'
;MALCKYFSGALLMAWEFFINVKAHVNEAIFYSMVGDFQLAAEVIDTRWFFLYMGIYIFTMWDSYSTAIDLNKFSRLADRNDSPIKPFKIGALEVNFLDYRKPWNGVFWSFITPGLGAVYANRLPTGFFVTICFVLTVYHSNVLPAVLLTFEGATELAGSVIDPQWFLNFPSIILTSVSSTYSDILFTNSLFKIEQSRYLKRNFQPKEFRMPNKRKGSRVMHFISSFQHSAFLELALSDLEQNGISKEHIFVAPLDKNSPDLPDVKNTHIEATSKYELAFILGCIFMLLGSIYGFIWTWGPIIWALIGLVFGGVLGLVLSFIFMRRKWFRKKTQTEVVLIVECEKEKSEIVEKVLWGHKAIGVMKTN
;
A
#
# COMPACT_ATOMS: atom_id res chain seq x y z
N MET A 1 4.24 -5.20 16.33
CA MET A 1 3.51 -6.22 15.55
C MET A 1 2.52 -5.44 14.72
N ALA A 2 2.63 -5.46 13.39
CA ALA A 2 1.64 -4.80 12.54
C ALA A 2 0.28 -5.48 12.79
N LEU A 3 -0.70 -4.72 13.24
CA LEU A 3 -2.05 -5.24 13.48
C LEU A 3 -2.71 -5.49 12.11
N CYS A 4 -2.61 -6.71 11.62
CA CYS A 4 -3.25 -7.12 10.38
C CYS A 4 -4.01 -8.45 10.60
N LYS A 5 -5.28 -8.50 10.21
CA LYS A 5 -6.14 -9.70 10.29
C LYS A 5 -5.90 -10.64 9.11
N TYR A 6 -4.69 -11.18 8.99
CA TYR A 6 -4.30 -12.01 7.83
C TYR A 6 -5.16 -13.25 7.64
N PHE A 7 -5.46 -13.96 8.73
CA PHE A 7 -6.25 -15.19 8.68
C PHE A 7 -7.69 -14.92 8.20
N SER A 8 -8.34 -13.91 8.77
CA SER A 8 -9.69 -13.51 8.34
C SER A 8 -9.71 -13.11 6.87
N GLY A 9 -8.70 -12.34 6.40
CA GLY A 9 -8.59 -11.95 5.00
C GLY A 9 -8.42 -13.17 4.07
N ALA A 10 -7.53 -14.10 4.39
CA ALA A 10 -7.33 -15.32 3.60
C ALA A 10 -8.59 -16.20 3.57
N LEU A 11 -9.29 -16.35 4.70
CA LEU A 11 -10.54 -17.10 4.78
C LEU A 11 -11.63 -16.47 3.90
N LEU A 12 -11.80 -15.15 3.97
CA LEU A 12 -12.80 -14.43 3.16
C LEU A 12 -12.48 -14.48 1.67
N MET A 13 -11.21 -14.38 1.27
CA MET A 13 -10.81 -14.52 -0.13
C MET A 13 -10.99 -15.96 -0.65
N ALA A 14 -10.67 -16.98 0.16
CA ALA A 14 -10.95 -18.38 -0.21
C ALA A 14 -12.46 -18.62 -0.37
N TRP A 15 -13.25 -18.00 0.51
CA TRP A 15 -14.70 -18.09 0.48
C TRP A 15 -15.31 -17.38 -0.73
N GLU A 16 -14.80 -16.20 -1.10
CA GLU A 16 -15.15 -15.51 -2.35
C GLU A 16 -14.89 -16.39 -3.56
N PHE A 17 -13.71 -17.01 -3.62
CA PHE A 17 -13.34 -17.91 -4.71
C PHE A 17 -14.29 -19.11 -4.82
N PHE A 18 -14.61 -19.74 -3.68
CA PHE A 18 -15.53 -20.85 -3.62
C PHE A 18 -16.95 -20.47 -4.08
N ILE A 19 -17.50 -19.35 -3.59
CA ILE A 19 -18.84 -18.93 -4.01
C ILE A 19 -18.86 -18.51 -5.47
N ASN A 20 -17.85 -17.78 -5.96
CA ASN A 20 -17.79 -17.37 -7.36
C ASN A 20 -17.92 -18.58 -8.31
N VAL A 21 -17.22 -19.68 -8.00
CA VAL A 21 -17.31 -20.95 -8.72
C VAL A 21 -18.69 -21.59 -8.59
N LYS A 22 -19.32 -21.58 -7.40
CA LYS A 22 -20.65 -22.18 -7.20
C LYS A 22 -21.81 -21.37 -7.76
N ALA A 23 -21.65 -20.05 -7.86
CA ALA A 23 -22.65 -19.14 -8.37
C ALA A 23 -22.55 -18.91 -9.90
N HIS A 24 -21.53 -19.47 -10.57
CA HIS A 24 -21.25 -19.25 -12.00
C HIS A 24 -21.19 -17.76 -12.40
N VAL A 25 -20.66 -16.92 -11.49
CA VAL A 25 -20.63 -15.46 -11.69
C VAL A 25 -19.73 -15.09 -12.86
N ASN A 26 -18.61 -15.79 -13.04
CA ASN A 26 -17.67 -15.49 -14.11
C ASN A 26 -18.22 -15.91 -15.48
N GLU A 27 -18.90 -17.05 -15.59
CA GLU A 27 -19.66 -17.41 -16.80
C GLU A 27 -20.75 -16.37 -17.12
N ALA A 28 -21.48 -15.90 -16.11
CA ALA A 28 -22.47 -14.84 -16.30
C ALA A 28 -21.85 -13.53 -16.81
N ILE A 29 -20.66 -13.17 -16.30
CA ILE A 29 -19.89 -12.04 -16.82
C ILE A 29 -19.53 -12.28 -18.29
N PHE A 30 -19.02 -13.48 -18.64
CA PHE A 30 -18.67 -13.82 -20.00
C PHE A 30 -19.86 -13.66 -20.96
N TYR A 31 -21.00 -14.28 -20.67
CA TYR A 31 -22.20 -14.17 -21.50
C TYR A 31 -22.70 -12.73 -21.60
N SER A 32 -22.66 -11.98 -20.50
CA SER A 32 -23.02 -10.55 -20.50
C SER A 32 -22.12 -9.72 -21.43
N MET A 33 -20.82 -10.03 -21.51
CA MET A 33 -19.88 -9.32 -22.38
C MET A 33 -20.01 -9.70 -23.86
N VAL A 34 -20.45 -10.93 -24.15
CA VAL A 34 -20.76 -11.37 -25.52
C VAL A 34 -22.14 -10.86 -25.99
N GLY A 35 -22.96 -10.37 -25.06
CA GLY A 35 -24.30 -9.81 -25.34
C GLY A 35 -25.44 -10.80 -25.16
N ASP A 36 -25.17 -12.00 -24.63
CA ASP A 36 -26.19 -13.00 -24.30
C ASP A 36 -26.69 -12.81 -22.87
N PHE A 37 -27.51 -11.78 -22.67
CA PHE A 37 -27.99 -11.38 -21.35
C PHE A 37 -28.96 -12.39 -20.73
N GLN A 38 -29.68 -13.14 -21.55
CA GLN A 38 -30.62 -14.14 -21.07
C GLN A 38 -29.85 -15.32 -20.48
N LEU A 39 -28.88 -15.85 -21.21
CA LEU A 39 -28.02 -16.93 -20.72
C LEU A 39 -27.21 -16.49 -19.50
N ALA A 40 -26.75 -15.23 -19.48
CA ALA A 40 -26.08 -14.65 -18.31
C ALA A 40 -26.94 -14.64 -17.05
N ALA A 41 -28.25 -14.43 -17.17
CA ALA A 41 -29.17 -14.46 -16.03
C ALA A 41 -29.50 -15.90 -15.60
N GLU A 42 -29.65 -16.81 -16.56
CA GLU A 42 -30.01 -18.21 -16.32
C GLU A 42 -28.87 -19.03 -15.72
N VAL A 43 -27.61 -18.76 -16.09
CA VAL A 43 -26.45 -19.52 -15.58
C VAL A 43 -26.17 -19.25 -14.10
N ILE A 44 -26.59 -18.10 -13.57
CA ILE A 44 -26.33 -17.72 -12.18
C ILE A 44 -27.14 -18.59 -11.21
N ASP A 45 -26.47 -19.32 -10.32
CA ASP A 45 -27.16 -19.92 -9.18
C ASP A 45 -27.54 -18.83 -8.16
N THR A 46 -28.79 -18.42 -8.20
CA THR A 46 -29.34 -17.34 -7.36
C THR A 46 -29.16 -17.59 -5.86
N ARG A 47 -29.11 -18.85 -5.40
CA ARG A 47 -28.93 -19.18 -3.98
C ARG A 47 -27.53 -18.78 -3.51
N TRP A 48 -26.52 -19.17 -4.28
CA TRP A 48 -25.13 -18.81 -4.01
C TRP A 48 -24.87 -17.33 -4.27
N PHE A 49 -25.48 -16.77 -5.31
CA PHE A 49 -25.34 -15.35 -5.66
C PHE A 49 -25.87 -14.40 -4.57
N PHE A 50 -27.09 -14.63 -4.06
CA PHE A 50 -27.63 -13.79 -3.00
C PHE A 50 -26.94 -14.01 -1.65
N LEU A 51 -26.46 -15.24 -1.36
CA LEU A 51 -25.62 -15.50 -0.20
C LEU A 51 -24.32 -14.68 -0.27
N TYR A 52 -23.69 -14.63 -1.46
CA TYR A 52 -22.48 -13.86 -1.68
C TYR A 52 -22.68 -12.37 -1.39
N MET A 53 -23.81 -11.79 -1.78
CA MET A 53 -24.08 -10.37 -1.53
C MET A 53 -24.04 -10.00 -0.04
N GLY A 54 -24.68 -10.81 0.82
CA GLY A 54 -24.71 -10.54 2.25
C GLY A 54 -23.31 -10.59 2.87
N ILE A 55 -22.52 -11.58 2.46
CA ILE A 55 -21.14 -11.74 2.93
C ILE A 55 -20.27 -10.60 2.42
N TYR A 56 -20.40 -10.23 1.15
CA TYR A 56 -19.71 -9.09 0.55
C TYR A 56 -19.97 -7.78 1.31
N ILE A 57 -21.23 -7.45 1.62
CA ILE A 57 -21.57 -6.26 2.43
C ILE A 57 -20.92 -6.32 3.82
N PHE A 58 -21.00 -7.47 4.48
CA PHE A 58 -20.40 -7.66 5.80
C PHE A 58 -18.87 -7.47 5.75
N THR A 59 -18.18 -8.05 4.76
CA THR A 59 -16.72 -7.93 4.63
C THR A 59 -16.28 -6.48 4.43
N MET A 60 -17.02 -5.69 3.65
CA MET A 60 -16.74 -4.27 3.47
C MET A 60 -16.94 -3.48 4.76
N TRP A 61 -18.05 -3.73 5.47
CA TRP A 61 -18.34 -3.06 6.73
C TRP A 61 -17.34 -3.44 7.84
N ASP A 62 -16.96 -4.72 7.98
CA ASP A 62 -15.95 -5.17 8.94
C ASP A 62 -14.57 -4.58 8.62
N SER A 63 -14.18 -4.56 7.35
CA SER A 63 -12.90 -3.96 6.91
C SER A 63 -12.84 -2.48 7.25
N TYR A 64 -13.93 -1.75 6.98
CA TYR A 64 -14.05 -0.33 7.29
C TYR A 64 -14.03 -0.05 8.79
N SER A 65 -14.85 -0.77 9.56
CA SER A 65 -14.94 -0.60 11.02
C SER A 65 -13.64 -0.97 11.72
N THR A 66 -13.01 -2.07 11.30
CA THR A 66 -11.70 -2.49 11.79
C THR A 66 -10.64 -1.43 11.48
N ALA A 67 -10.63 -0.83 10.29
CA ALA A 67 -9.68 0.22 9.95
C ALA A 67 -9.83 1.45 10.87
N ILE A 68 -11.06 1.86 11.17
CA ILE A 68 -11.33 2.95 12.13
C ILE A 68 -10.77 2.62 13.51
N ASP A 69 -11.02 1.41 14.01
CA ASP A 69 -10.57 1.02 15.34
C ASP A 69 -9.05 0.90 15.43
N LEU A 70 -8.41 0.30 14.42
CA LEU A 70 -6.95 0.22 14.33
C LEU A 70 -6.29 1.60 14.24
N ASN A 71 -6.91 2.56 13.57
CA ASN A 71 -6.41 3.94 13.50
C ASN A 71 -6.40 4.62 14.88
N LYS A 72 -7.39 4.34 15.75
CA LYS A 72 -7.39 4.84 17.13
C LYS A 72 -6.18 4.32 17.91
N PHE A 73 -5.90 3.01 17.80
CA PHE A 73 -4.73 2.39 18.45
C PHE A 73 -3.41 2.92 17.88
N SER A 74 -3.33 3.13 16.57
CA SER A 74 -2.14 3.75 15.94
C SER A 74 -1.85 5.13 16.53
N ARG A 75 -2.88 5.98 16.66
CA ARG A 75 -2.73 7.32 17.25
C ARG A 75 -2.28 7.28 18.71
N LEU A 76 -2.81 6.33 19.50
CA LEU A 76 -2.36 6.13 20.89
C LEU A 76 -0.92 5.63 20.96
N ALA A 77 -0.53 4.71 20.09
CA ALA A 77 0.83 4.20 20.00
C ALA A 77 1.83 5.31 19.65
N ASP A 78 1.44 6.25 18.79
CA ASP A 78 2.26 7.42 18.43
C ASP A 78 2.40 8.41 19.59
N ARG A 79 1.32 8.67 20.34
CA ARG A 79 1.35 9.54 21.53
C ARG A 79 2.22 8.98 22.65
N ASN A 80 2.19 7.67 22.83
CA ASN A 80 2.96 6.98 23.87
C ASN A 80 4.39 6.64 23.42
N ASP A 81 4.83 7.11 22.25
CA ASP A 81 6.14 6.82 21.65
C ASP A 81 6.49 5.31 21.71
N SER A 82 5.49 4.49 21.43
CA SER A 82 5.57 3.04 21.63
C SER A 82 6.71 2.44 20.80
N PRO A 83 7.51 1.52 21.37
CA PRO A 83 8.69 0.99 20.69
C PRO A 83 8.28 0.21 19.44
N ILE A 84 8.81 0.63 18.29
CA ILE A 84 8.74 -0.11 17.03
C ILE A 84 10.00 -0.97 16.97
N LYS A 85 9.84 -2.28 16.70
CA LYS A 85 10.98 -3.19 16.58
C LYS A 85 11.37 -3.26 15.10
N PRO A 86 12.54 -2.73 14.69
CA PRO A 86 12.95 -2.72 13.29
C PRO A 86 13.34 -4.11 12.78
N PHE A 87 13.69 -5.04 13.67
CA PHE A 87 14.13 -6.38 13.32
C PHE A 87 13.55 -7.42 14.28
N LYS A 88 13.08 -8.55 13.74
CA LYS A 88 12.59 -9.70 14.51
C LYS A 88 12.81 -10.99 13.72
N ILE A 89 13.58 -11.91 14.28
CA ILE A 89 13.73 -13.27 13.74
C ILE A 89 12.54 -14.10 14.23
N GLY A 90 11.77 -14.65 13.30
CA GLY A 90 10.73 -15.64 13.56
C GLY A 90 11.18 -17.04 13.13
N ALA A 91 10.38 -18.06 13.47
CA ALA A 91 10.66 -19.44 13.06
C ALA A 91 10.54 -19.65 11.54
N LEU A 92 9.67 -18.89 10.87
CA LEU A 92 9.42 -19.01 9.43
C LEU A 92 10.18 -17.95 8.60
N GLU A 93 10.42 -16.77 9.15
CA GLU A 93 10.96 -15.64 8.38
C GLU A 93 11.67 -14.61 9.27
N VAL A 94 12.72 -14.00 8.71
CA VAL A 94 13.39 -12.82 9.27
C VAL A 94 12.62 -11.57 8.86
N ASN A 95 11.92 -10.98 9.83
CA ASN A 95 11.12 -9.78 9.60
C ASN A 95 11.96 -8.54 9.92
N PHE A 96 12.09 -7.66 8.94
CA PHE A 96 12.79 -6.40 9.12
C PHE A 96 12.05 -5.25 8.43
N LEU A 97 12.21 -4.08 9.01
CA LEU A 97 11.66 -2.82 8.54
C LEU A 97 12.69 -2.19 7.60
N ASP A 98 12.29 -1.98 6.34
CA ASP A 98 13.17 -1.36 5.34
C ASP A 98 12.34 -0.51 4.38
N TYR A 99 13.00 0.48 3.78
CA TYR A 99 12.41 1.31 2.76
C TYR A 99 12.44 0.61 1.40
N ARG A 100 11.26 0.27 0.88
CA ARG A 100 11.09 -0.45 -0.39
C ARG A 100 10.44 0.42 -1.45
N LYS A 101 10.83 0.26 -2.72
CA LYS A 101 10.19 0.98 -3.83
C LYS A 101 8.83 0.32 -4.14
N PRO A 102 7.69 1.04 -4.02
CA PRO A 102 6.37 0.43 -4.23
C PRO A 102 6.19 -0.17 -5.63
N TRP A 103 6.75 0.48 -6.65
CA TRP A 103 6.66 0.03 -8.05
C TRP A 103 7.32 -1.33 -8.30
N ASN A 104 8.36 -1.69 -7.54
CA ASN A 104 8.96 -3.01 -7.66
C ASN A 104 7.99 -4.10 -7.17
N GLY A 105 7.29 -3.84 -6.07
CA GLY A 105 6.25 -4.74 -5.57
C GLY A 105 5.07 -4.86 -6.54
N VAL A 106 4.64 -3.74 -7.13
CA VAL A 106 3.59 -3.71 -8.17
C VAL A 106 3.98 -4.56 -9.36
N PHE A 107 5.21 -4.40 -9.88
CA PHE A 107 5.70 -5.17 -11.02
C PHE A 107 5.66 -6.68 -10.75
N TRP A 108 6.18 -7.14 -9.60
CA TRP A 108 6.18 -8.56 -9.26
C TRP A 108 4.77 -9.11 -9.00
N SER A 109 3.87 -8.35 -8.36
CA SER A 109 2.47 -8.77 -8.17
C SER A 109 1.65 -8.78 -9.45
N PHE A 110 2.02 -7.99 -10.46
CA PHE A 110 1.36 -8.01 -11.76
C PHE A 110 1.75 -9.25 -12.57
N ILE A 111 3.04 -9.60 -12.60
CA ILE A 111 3.54 -10.76 -13.36
C ILE A 111 3.16 -12.07 -12.68
N THR A 112 3.33 -12.15 -11.36
CA THR A 112 3.02 -13.36 -10.59
C THR A 112 2.39 -12.93 -9.27
N PRO A 113 1.05 -12.86 -9.21
CA PRO A 113 0.31 -12.50 -8.02
C PRO A 113 0.81 -13.27 -6.79
N GLY A 114 1.16 -12.52 -5.75
CA GLY A 114 1.73 -13.04 -4.50
C GLY A 114 3.22 -12.73 -4.30
N LEU A 115 4.02 -12.66 -5.38
CA LEU A 115 5.46 -12.38 -5.24
C LEU A 115 5.75 -10.96 -4.71
N GLY A 116 4.93 -9.97 -5.06
CA GLY A 116 5.10 -8.63 -4.48
C GLY A 116 4.80 -8.56 -2.98
N ALA A 117 3.91 -9.42 -2.46
CA ALA A 117 3.68 -9.54 -1.02
C ALA A 117 4.87 -10.21 -0.32
N VAL A 118 5.53 -11.18 -0.96
CA VAL A 118 6.82 -11.72 -0.49
C VAL A 118 7.89 -10.62 -0.47
N TYR A 119 7.97 -9.80 -1.52
CA TYR A 119 8.83 -8.62 -1.54
C TYR A 119 8.48 -7.62 -0.43
N ALA A 120 7.24 -7.56 0.05
CA ALA A 120 6.84 -6.73 1.17
C ALA A 120 7.13 -7.35 2.56
N ASN A 121 7.89 -8.46 2.64
CA ASN A 121 8.08 -9.27 3.86
C ASN A 121 6.73 -9.76 4.45
N ARG A 122 5.79 -10.14 3.59
CA ARG A 122 4.47 -10.70 3.97
C ARG A 122 4.29 -12.08 3.37
N LEU A 123 5.15 -13.00 3.81
CA LEU A 123 5.25 -14.35 3.29
C LEU A 123 3.91 -15.13 3.32
N PRO A 124 3.13 -15.17 4.42
CA PRO A 124 1.88 -15.94 4.44
C PRO A 124 0.85 -15.47 3.40
N THR A 125 0.68 -14.16 3.25
CA THR A 125 -0.20 -13.58 2.24
C THR A 125 0.31 -13.84 0.83
N GLY A 126 1.62 -13.70 0.61
CA GLY A 126 2.23 -13.98 -0.70
C GLY A 126 2.01 -15.42 -1.15
N PHE A 127 2.27 -16.38 -0.28
CA PHE A 127 2.03 -17.80 -0.57
C PHE A 127 0.56 -18.10 -0.87
N PHE A 128 -0.36 -17.59 -0.04
CA PHE A 128 -1.78 -17.81 -0.26
C PHE A 128 -2.25 -17.29 -1.63
N VAL A 129 -1.90 -16.05 -1.98
CA VAL A 129 -2.28 -15.46 -3.29
C VAL A 129 -1.62 -16.21 -4.45
N THR A 130 -0.38 -16.69 -4.26
CA THR A 130 0.33 -17.49 -5.28
C THR A 130 -0.38 -18.83 -5.50
N ILE A 131 -0.86 -19.49 -4.44
CA ILE A 131 -1.65 -20.72 -4.55
C ILE A 131 -2.94 -20.46 -5.32
N CYS A 132 -3.68 -19.39 -4.98
CA CYS A 132 -4.89 -19.01 -5.72
C CYS A 132 -4.57 -18.77 -7.21
N PHE A 133 -3.49 -18.05 -7.52
CA PHE A 133 -3.05 -17.80 -8.88
C PHE A 133 -2.70 -19.09 -9.63
N VAL A 134 -1.95 -20.01 -9.03
CA VAL A 134 -1.61 -21.31 -9.65
C VAL A 134 -2.85 -22.13 -9.93
N LEU A 135 -3.80 -22.19 -8.99
CA LEU A 135 -5.08 -22.88 -9.20
C LEU A 135 -5.87 -22.26 -10.37
N THR A 136 -5.95 -20.93 -10.44
CA THR A 136 -6.59 -20.22 -11.53
C THR A 136 -5.91 -20.48 -12.88
N VAL A 137 -4.59 -20.45 -12.94
CA VAL A 137 -3.81 -20.74 -14.15
C VAL A 137 -4.05 -22.17 -14.63
N TYR A 138 -4.04 -23.13 -13.71
CA TYR A 138 -4.20 -24.54 -14.04
C TYR A 138 -5.61 -24.83 -14.58
N HIS A 139 -6.66 -24.42 -13.87
CA HIS A 139 -8.04 -24.72 -14.25
C HIS A 139 -8.56 -23.89 -15.43
N SER A 140 -7.97 -22.71 -15.71
CA SER A 140 -8.38 -21.89 -16.86
C SER A 140 -7.83 -22.38 -18.20
N ASN A 141 -6.86 -23.30 -18.20
CA ASN A 141 -6.08 -23.68 -19.40
C ASN A 141 -5.44 -22.48 -20.14
N VAL A 142 -5.17 -21.37 -19.42
CA VAL A 142 -4.65 -20.15 -20.06
C VAL A 142 -3.28 -20.34 -20.69
N LEU A 143 -2.38 -21.11 -20.08
CA LEU A 143 -1.02 -21.31 -20.60
C LEU A 143 -1.01 -22.14 -21.89
N PRO A 144 -1.74 -23.27 -21.99
CA PRO A 144 -1.98 -23.94 -23.27
C PRO A 144 -2.56 -23.01 -24.33
N ALA A 145 -3.55 -22.18 -23.99
CA ALA A 145 -4.14 -21.23 -24.93
C ALA A 145 -3.13 -20.18 -25.41
N VAL A 146 -2.23 -19.70 -24.54
CA VAL A 146 -1.14 -18.79 -24.92
C VAL A 146 -0.17 -19.47 -25.88
N LEU A 147 0.18 -20.74 -25.66
CA LEU A 147 1.03 -21.50 -26.58
C LEU A 147 0.38 -21.65 -27.97
N LEU A 148 -0.89 -22.07 -28.01
CA LEU A 148 -1.65 -22.17 -29.26
C LEU A 148 -1.76 -20.82 -29.99
N THR A 149 -1.84 -19.72 -29.25
CA THR A 149 -1.83 -18.36 -29.82
C THR A 149 -0.49 -18.06 -30.49
N PHE A 150 0.64 -18.46 -29.89
CA PHE A 150 1.97 -18.29 -30.50
C PHE A 150 2.17 -19.19 -31.73
N GLU A 151 1.50 -20.34 -31.80
CA GLU A 151 1.49 -21.23 -32.97
C GLU A 151 0.58 -20.71 -34.11
N GLY A 152 -0.20 -19.64 -33.87
CA GLY A 152 -1.13 -19.06 -34.84
C GLY A 152 -2.52 -19.71 -34.86
N ALA A 153 -2.80 -20.66 -33.97
CA ALA A 153 -4.07 -21.37 -33.87
C ALA A 153 -5.07 -20.65 -32.94
N THR A 154 -5.47 -19.43 -33.29
CA THR A 154 -6.24 -18.54 -32.39
C THR A 154 -7.67 -19.03 -32.08
N GLU A 155 -8.34 -19.71 -33.02
CA GLU A 155 -9.67 -20.26 -32.78
C GLU A 155 -9.62 -21.41 -31.76
N LEU A 156 -8.64 -22.29 -31.90
CA LEU A 156 -8.40 -23.37 -30.95
C LEU A 156 -8.00 -22.81 -29.59
N ALA A 157 -7.14 -21.79 -29.55
CA ALA A 157 -6.75 -21.13 -28.31
C ALA A 157 -7.95 -20.62 -27.51
N GLY A 158 -8.93 -19.97 -28.17
CA GLY A 158 -10.14 -19.50 -27.51
C GLY A 158 -11.03 -20.63 -26.97
N SER A 159 -11.12 -21.75 -27.71
CA SER A 159 -11.99 -22.88 -27.34
C SER A 159 -11.52 -23.70 -26.14
N VAL A 160 -10.22 -23.66 -25.83
CA VAL A 160 -9.61 -24.44 -24.74
C VAL A 160 -9.71 -23.72 -23.38
N ILE A 161 -9.92 -22.40 -23.40
CA ILE A 161 -10.02 -21.58 -22.19
C ILE A 161 -11.33 -21.86 -21.47
N ASP A 162 -11.24 -22.13 -20.18
CA ASP A 162 -12.40 -22.17 -19.29
C ASP A 162 -12.74 -20.73 -18.83
N PRO A 163 -13.89 -20.14 -19.22
CA PRO A 163 -14.22 -18.76 -18.89
C PRO A 163 -14.43 -18.53 -17.40
N GLN A 164 -14.96 -19.52 -16.68
CA GLN A 164 -15.25 -19.44 -15.25
C GLN A 164 -13.97 -19.25 -14.45
N TRP A 165 -12.91 -19.97 -14.79
CA TRP A 165 -11.62 -19.84 -14.13
C TRP A 165 -10.82 -18.66 -14.67
N PHE A 166 -10.81 -18.44 -15.99
CA PHE A 166 -10.05 -17.37 -16.63
C PHE A 166 -10.44 -15.98 -16.11
N LEU A 167 -11.72 -15.69 -15.92
CA LEU A 167 -12.17 -14.38 -15.47
C LEU A 167 -11.86 -14.07 -13.98
N ASN A 168 -11.22 -14.98 -13.24
CA ASN A 168 -10.66 -14.66 -11.93
C ASN A 168 -9.35 -13.84 -12.00
N PHE A 169 -8.65 -13.84 -13.14
CA PHE A 169 -7.36 -13.15 -13.28
C PHE A 169 -7.39 -11.66 -12.91
N PRO A 170 -8.35 -10.85 -13.44
CA PRO A 170 -8.41 -9.42 -13.10
C PRO A 170 -8.52 -9.19 -11.59
N SER A 171 -9.39 -9.94 -10.90
CA SER A 171 -9.57 -9.78 -9.45
C SER A 171 -8.29 -10.14 -8.67
N ILE A 172 -7.67 -11.27 -9.00
CA ILE A 172 -6.45 -11.73 -8.32
C ILE A 172 -5.29 -10.75 -8.55
N ILE A 173 -5.08 -10.31 -9.79
CA ILE A 173 -4.00 -9.38 -10.16
C ILE A 173 -4.22 -8.02 -9.49
N LEU A 174 -5.42 -7.44 -9.63
CA LEU A 174 -5.73 -6.13 -9.06
C LEU A 174 -5.62 -6.13 -7.53
N THR A 175 -6.14 -7.17 -6.88
CA THR A 175 -6.04 -7.33 -5.43
C THR A 175 -4.58 -7.49 -5.00
N SER A 176 -3.79 -8.31 -5.70
CA SER A 176 -2.37 -8.51 -5.39
C SER A 176 -1.55 -7.24 -5.55
N VAL A 177 -1.76 -6.50 -6.65
CA VAL A 177 -1.08 -5.23 -6.92
C VAL A 177 -1.46 -4.16 -5.89
N SER A 178 -2.76 -3.98 -5.65
CA SER A 178 -3.27 -2.95 -4.73
C SER A 178 -2.85 -3.20 -3.28
N SER A 179 -2.97 -4.45 -2.81
CA SER A 179 -2.55 -4.84 -1.46
C SER A 179 -1.04 -4.64 -1.28
N THR A 180 -0.23 -5.13 -2.22
CA THR A 180 1.24 -4.98 -2.17
C THR A 180 1.66 -3.52 -2.14
N TYR A 181 1.05 -2.69 -3.00
CA TYR A 181 1.35 -1.26 -3.05
C TYR A 181 1.04 -0.57 -1.71
N SER A 182 -0.14 -0.84 -1.15
CA SER A 182 -0.59 -0.27 0.12
C SER A 182 0.28 -0.73 1.29
N ASP A 183 0.65 -2.01 1.29
CA ASP A 183 1.49 -2.62 2.32
C ASP A 183 2.90 -2.05 2.33
N ILE A 184 3.51 -1.87 1.16
CA ILE A 184 4.83 -1.23 1.05
C ILE A 184 4.76 0.22 1.50
N LEU A 185 3.72 0.97 1.12
CA LEU A 185 3.55 2.35 1.58
C LEU A 185 3.43 2.46 3.10
N PHE A 186 2.65 1.55 3.71
CA PHE A 186 2.48 1.50 5.15
C PHE A 186 3.79 1.15 5.86
N THR A 187 4.47 0.10 5.42
CA THR A 187 5.77 -0.32 6.00
C THR A 187 6.83 0.77 5.82
N ASN A 188 6.88 1.44 4.67
CA ASN A 188 7.76 2.58 4.46
C ASN A 188 7.44 3.75 5.40
N SER A 189 6.15 4.03 5.66
CA SER A 189 5.77 5.05 6.63
C SER A 189 6.21 4.66 8.04
N LEU A 190 6.05 3.39 8.41
CA LEU A 190 6.49 2.88 9.70
C LEU A 190 8.01 2.96 9.87
N PHE A 191 8.76 2.64 8.81
CA PHE A 191 10.22 2.83 8.73
C PHE A 191 10.62 4.27 9.04
N LYS A 192 9.96 5.24 8.40
CA LYS A 192 10.24 6.67 8.62
C LYS A 192 10.00 7.10 10.05
N ILE A 193 8.90 6.62 10.66
CA ILE A 193 8.57 6.94 12.05
C ILE A 193 9.60 6.35 13.00
N GLU A 194 9.96 5.08 12.82
CA GLU A 194 10.94 4.39 13.64
C GLU A 194 12.32 5.06 13.53
N GLN A 195 12.80 5.30 12.30
CA GLN A 195 14.06 5.98 12.07
C GLN A 195 14.06 7.42 12.63
N SER A 196 12.97 8.18 12.48
CA SER A 196 12.84 9.50 13.08
C SER A 196 12.99 9.46 14.61
N ARG A 197 12.34 8.50 15.27
CA ARG A 197 12.46 8.30 16.73
C ARG A 197 13.88 7.91 17.12
N TYR A 198 14.51 7.00 16.36
CA TYR A 198 15.89 6.59 16.58
C TYR A 198 16.86 7.79 16.48
N LEU A 199 16.72 8.61 15.44
CA LEU A 199 17.56 9.78 15.21
C LEU A 199 17.37 10.85 16.30
N LYS A 200 16.12 11.14 16.69
CA LYS A 200 15.82 12.07 17.80
C LYS A 200 16.44 11.61 19.12
N ARG A 201 16.47 10.30 19.38
CA ARG A 201 17.02 9.74 20.62
C ARG A 201 18.56 9.70 20.66
N ASN A 202 19.21 9.46 19.51
CA ASN A 202 20.65 9.20 19.47
C ASN A 202 21.50 10.36 18.92
N PHE A 203 20.93 11.26 18.11
CA PHE A 203 21.64 12.29 17.34
C PHE A 203 21.06 13.71 17.54
N GLN A 204 20.46 13.96 18.71
CA GLN A 204 20.05 15.31 19.15
C GLN A 204 20.58 15.59 20.57
N PRO A 205 21.88 15.93 20.70
CA PRO A 205 22.45 16.25 22.01
C PRO A 205 21.80 17.52 22.59
N LYS A 206 21.54 17.51 23.91
CA LYS A 206 20.85 18.61 24.62
C LYS A 206 21.60 19.95 24.52
N GLU A 207 22.92 19.91 24.37
CA GLU A 207 23.80 21.08 24.30
C GLU A 207 24.37 21.31 22.88
N PHE A 208 23.68 20.85 21.84
CA PHE A 208 24.14 21.11 20.47
C PHE A 208 24.17 22.61 20.17
N ARG A 209 25.35 23.14 19.88
CA ARG A 209 25.51 24.55 19.47
C ARG A 209 25.31 24.65 17.97
N MET A 210 24.26 25.37 17.56
CA MET A 210 24.00 25.60 16.14
C MET A 210 25.19 26.29 15.46
N PRO A 211 25.49 25.93 14.18
CA PRO A 211 26.57 26.53 13.41
C PRO A 211 26.53 28.05 13.45
N ASN A 212 27.62 28.68 13.90
CA ASN A 212 27.76 30.15 13.88
C ASN A 212 28.93 30.54 12.97
N LYS A 213 28.66 31.41 11.98
CA LYS A 213 29.68 31.92 11.05
C LYS A 213 30.62 32.88 11.78
N ARG A 214 31.63 32.34 12.47
CA ARG A 214 32.73 33.13 13.04
C ARG A 214 33.93 33.10 12.09
N LYS A 215 34.34 34.27 11.59
CA LYS A 215 35.59 34.43 10.82
C LYS A 215 36.77 33.90 11.65
N GLY A 216 37.49 32.91 11.11
CA GLY A 216 38.75 32.39 11.68
C GLY A 216 38.64 31.06 12.45
N SER A 217 37.47 30.40 12.45
CA SER A 217 37.33 29.08 13.07
C SER A 217 38.16 27.99 12.34
N ARG A 218 38.78 27.08 13.11
CA ARG A 218 39.36 25.82 12.57
C ARG A 218 38.30 24.76 12.26
N VAL A 219 37.04 25.08 12.54
CA VAL A 219 35.91 24.16 12.47
C VAL A 219 35.03 24.50 11.27
N MET A 220 34.74 23.51 10.45
CA MET A 220 33.83 23.58 9.30
C MET A 220 32.53 22.87 9.61
N HIS A 221 31.45 23.32 8.99
CA HIS A 221 30.14 22.71 9.18
C HIS A 221 29.58 22.24 7.84
N PHE A 222 28.99 21.06 7.85
CA PHE A 222 28.29 20.48 6.71
C PHE A 222 26.81 20.46 7.02
N ILE A 223 26.00 21.00 6.12
CA ILE A 223 24.54 20.86 6.16
C ILE A 223 24.14 20.02 4.96
N SER A 224 23.52 18.88 5.22
CA SER A 224 23.13 17.93 4.20
C SER A 224 21.68 17.54 4.33
N SER A 225 21.04 17.26 3.20
CA SER A 225 19.66 16.82 3.14
C SER A 225 19.60 15.34 2.75
N PHE A 226 18.81 14.58 3.50
CA PHE A 226 18.62 13.15 3.28
C PHE A 226 17.14 12.80 3.18
N GLN A 227 16.88 11.67 2.52
CA GLN A 227 15.63 10.94 2.68
C GLN A 227 15.82 9.87 3.74
N HIS A 228 14.72 9.49 4.39
CA HIS A 228 14.74 8.33 5.28
C HIS A 228 15.15 7.07 4.50
N SER A 229 16.25 6.45 4.91
CA SER A 229 16.78 5.22 4.33
C SER A 229 17.82 4.59 5.25
N ALA A 230 18.09 3.30 5.11
CA ALA A 230 19.18 2.63 5.85
C ALA A 230 20.56 3.25 5.55
N PHE A 231 20.75 3.83 4.35
CA PHE A 231 21.99 4.52 3.99
C PHE A 231 22.31 5.72 4.89
N LEU A 232 21.30 6.39 5.46
CA LEU A 232 21.51 7.47 6.42
C LEU A 232 22.15 6.96 7.71
N GLU A 233 21.66 5.84 8.24
CA GLU A 233 22.23 5.23 9.45
C GLU A 233 23.64 4.67 9.21
N LEU A 234 23.88 4.10 8.02
CA LEU A 234 25.23 3.71 7.59
C LEU A 234 26.16 4.92 7.49
N ALA A 235 25.71 6.03 6.91
CA ALA A 235 26.50 7.28 6.83
C ALA A 235 26.87 7.79 8.23
N LEU A 236 25.94 7.76 9.18
CA LEU A 236 26.18 8.16 10.56
C LEU A 236 27.21 7.24 11.23
N SER A 237 27.09 5.93 11.02
CA SER A 237 28.07 4.96 11.54
C SER A 237 29.46 5.16 10.94
N ASP A 238 29.56 5.43 9.64
CA ASP A 238 30.82 5.72 8.97
C ASP A 238 31.45 7.03 9.46
N LEU A 239 30.65 8.07 9.72
CA LEU A 239 31.15 9.32 10.32
C LEU A 239 31.74 9.06 11.72
N GLU A 240 31.06 8.25 12.54
CA GLU A 240 31.55 7.85 13.86
C GLU A 240 32.86 7.05 13.77
N GLN A 241 32.94 6.08 12.85
CA GLN A 241 34.15 5.28 12.63
C GLN A 241 35.34 6.12 12.15
N ASN A 242 35.08 7.19 11.40
CA ASN A 242 36.10 8.17 10.99
C ASN A 242 36.44 9.21 12.08
N GLY A 243 36.01 8.96 13.32
CA GLY A 243 36.39 9.73 14.50
C GLY A 243 35.66 11.06 14.65
N ILE A 244 34.41 11.14 14.22
CA ILE A 244 33.50 12.26 14.51
C ILE A 244 32.56 11.81 15.63
N SER A 245 32.72 12.41 16.80
CA SER A 245 31.89 12.11 17.97
C SER A 245 30.43 12.50 17.73
N LYS A 246 29.48 11.76 18.33
CA LYS A 246 28.04 12.03 18.27
C LYS A 246 27.64 13.46 18.67
N GLU A 247 28.44 14.10 19.52
CA GLU A 247 28.22 15.49 19.97
C GLU A 247 28.34 16.51 18.84
N HIS A 248 29.14 16.20 17.81
CA HIS A 248 29.35 17.02 16.63
C HIS A 248 28.38 16.70 15.49
N ILE A 249 27.43 15.79 15.72
CA ILE A 249 26.45 15.34 14.74
C ILE A 249 25.07 15.70 15.25
N PHE A 250 24.34 16.49 14.47
CA PHE A 250 22.96 16.84 14.75
C PHE A 250 22.07 16.43 13.59
N VAL A 251 21.09 15.58 13.89
CA VAL A 251 20.11 15.11 12.91
C VAL A 251 18.73 15.62 13.26
N ALA A 252 18.15 16.40 12.35
CA ALA A 252 16.79 16.92 12.44
C ALA A 252 15.88 16.21 11.41
N PRO A 253 15.14 15.16 11.82
CA PRO A 253 14.03 14.67 11.01
C PRO A 253 12.90 15.72 11.01
N LEU A 254 12.45 16.08 9.81
CA LEU A 254 11.42 17.09 9.59
C LEU A 254 10.04 16.45 9.74
N ASP A 255 9.31 16.80 10.81
CA ASP A 255 7.95 16.34 11.01
C ASP A 255 7.00 16.97 9.98
N LYS A 256 6.20 16.13 9.31
CA LYS A 256 5.23 16.56 8.28
C LYS A 256 3.89 16.99 8.84
N ASN A 257 3.70 16.85 10.16
CA ASN A 257 2.47 17.17 10.85
C ASN A 257 2.68 18.50 11.58
N SER A 258 2.04 19.57 11.11
CA SER A 258 2.02 20.85 11.83
C SER A 258 1.27 20.67 13.16
N PRO A 259 1.82 21.11 14.29
CA PRO A 259 1.17 21.01 15.59
C PRO A 259 -0.15 21.80 15.70
N ASP A 260 -0.40 22.77 14.82
CA ASP A 260 -1.53 23.72 14.90
C ASP A 260 -2.88 23.25 14.31
N LEU A 261 -3.05 21.97 13.97
CA LEU A 261 -4.37 21.43 13.59
C LEU A 261 -4.75 20.12 14.31
N PRO A 262 -4.71 20.03 15.65
CA PRO A 262 -5.43 19.01 16.36
C PRO A 262 -6.83 19.57 16.64
N ASP A 263 -7.72 19.54 15.65
CA ASP A 263 -9.13 19.85 15.91
C ASP A 263 -9.75 18.65 16.64
N VAL A 264 -9.52 18.61 17.96
CA VAL A 264 -9.95 17.57 18.91
C VAL A 264 -11.48 17.38 18.90
N LYS A 265 -12.25 18.28 18.25
CA LYS A 265 -13.70 18.14 18.08
C LYS A 265 -14.16 17.33 16.85
N ASN A 266 -13.26 16.95 15.94
CA ASN A 266 -13.63 16.32 14.66
C ASN A 266 -13.09 14.89 14.48
N THR A 267 -13.10 14.10 15.56
CA THR A 267 -12.56 12.73 15.62
C THR A 267 -13.17 11.76 14.60
N HIS A 268 -14.37 12.03 14.09
CA HIS A 268 -15.03 11.24 13.05
C HIS A 268 -14.79 11.74 11.62
N ILE A 269 -14.56 13.05 11.41
CA ILE A 269 -14.48 13.68 10.07
C ILE A 269 -13.05 13.66 9.50
N GLU A 270 -12.04 13.44 10.35
CA GLU A 270 -10.67 13.18 9.86
C GLU A 270 -10.44 11.74 9.39
N ALA A 271 -11.21 10.78 9.92
CA ALA A 271 -11.15 9.38 9.52
C ALA A 271 -11.76 9.14 8.13
N THR A 272 -12.57 10.09 7.63
CA THR A 272 -13.22 9.91 6.34
C THR A 272 -12.23 10.05 5.19
N SER A 273 -12.06 8.96 4.43
CA SER A 273 -11.23 8.97 3.23
C SER A 273 -11.91 9.81 2.15
N LYS A 274 -11.12 10.48 1.30
CA LYS A 274 -11.61 11.23 0.14
C LYS A 274 -12.49 10.36 -0.80
N TYR A 275 -12.35 9.05 -0.73
CA TYR A 275 -13.00 8.10 -1.63
C TYR A 275 -14.07 7.24 -0.94
N GLU A 276 -14.29 7.46 0.36
CA GLU A 276 -15.17 6.61 1.16
C GLU A 276 -16.62 6.65 0.68
N LEU A 277 -17.14 7.86 0.45
CA LEU A 277 -18.53 8.05 0.00
C LEU A 277 -18.75 7.48 -1.40
N ALA A 278 -17.73 7.57 -2.27
CA ALA A 278 -17.73 6.92 -3.58
C ALA A 278 -17.82 5.39 -3.47
N PHE A 279 -17.04 4.79 -2.57
CA PHE A 279 -17.04 3.36 -2.37
C PHE A 279 -18.37 2.86 -1.81
N ILE A 280 -18.91 3.52 -0.78
CA ILE A 280 -20.17 3.14 -0.15
C ILE A 280 -21.34 3.24 -1.15
N LEU A 281 -21.49 4.39 -1.82
CA LEU A 281 -22.57 4.57 -2.79
C LEU A 281 -22.41 3.62 -3.99
N GLY A 282 -21.18 3.44 -4.50
CA GLY A 282 -20.89 2.47 -5.55
C GLY A 282 -21.42 1.08 -5.20
N CYS A 283 -21.10 0.57 -4.01
CA CYS A 283 -21.54 -0.75 -3.59
C CYS A 283 -23.07 -0.86 -3.39
N ILE A 284 -23.72 0.18 -2.86
CA ILE A 284 -25.18 0.22 -2.72
C ILE A 284 -25.86 0.14 -4.09
N PHE A 285 -25.45 0.98 -5.04
CA PHE A 285 -26.05 0.99 -6.38
C PHE A 285 -25.68 -0.27 -7.19
N MET A 286 -24.48 -0.82 -7.02
CA MET A 286 -24.10 -2.11 -7.59
C MET A 286 -25.03 -3.23 -7.11
N LEU A 287 -25.29 -3.28 -5.80
CA LEU A 287 -26.20 -4.26 -5.20
C LEU A 287 -27.62 -4.09 -5.75
N LEU A 288 -28.16 -2.87 -5.79
CA LEU A 288 -29.48 -2.62 -6.37
C LEU A 288 -29.53 -3.05 -7.84
N GLY A 289 -28.51 -2.73 -8.62
CA GLY A 289 -28.38 -3.15 -10.02
C GLY A 289 -28.34 -4.67 -10.19
N SER A 290 -27.64 -5.38 -9.29
CA SER A 290 -27.57 -6.84 -9.32
C SER A 290 -28.88 -7.54 -8.94
N ILE A 291 -29.69 -6.94 -8.05
CA ILE A 291 -31.00 -7.48 -7.66
C ILE A 291 -32.03 -7.21 -8.76
N TYR A 292 -32.17 -5.95 -9.18
CA TYR A 292 -33.17 -5.55 -10.18
C TYR A 292 -32.78 -5.93 -11.61
N GLY A 293 -31.51 -6.19 -11.87
CA GLY A 293 -31.04 -6.57 -13.20
C GLY A 293 -31.50 -7.95 -13.66
N PHE A 294 -32.00 -8.83 -12.76
CA PHE A 294 -32.72 -10.04 -13.17
C PHE A 294 -34.07 -9.75 -13.84
N ILE A 295 -34.65 -8.57 -13.59
CA ILE A 295 -35.92 -8.13 -14.20
C ILE A 295 -35.66 -7.34 -15.49
N TRP A 296 -34.52 -6.67 -15.58
CA TRP A 296 -34.19 -5.77 -16.69
C TRP A 296 -33.43 -6.46 -17.83
N THR A 297 -33.50 -5.86 -19.01
CA THR A 297 -33.11 -6.49 -20.30
C THR A 297 -31.62 -6.77 -20.48
N TRP A 298 -30.74 -6.07 -19.76
CA TRP A 298 -29.28 -6.25 -19.88
C TRP A 298 -28.69 -7.20 -18.83
N GLY A 299 -29.56 -7.87 -18.06
CA GLY A 299 -29.18 -8.85 -17.06
C GLY A 299 -28.58 -8.25 -15.78
N PRO A 300 -28.39 -9.09 -14.75
CA PRO A 300 -27.94 -8.67 -13.42
C PRO A 300 -26.53 -8.07 -13.41
N ILE A 301 -25.62 -8.54 -14.25
CA ILE A 301 -24.22 -8.13 -14.25
C ILE A 301 -24.03 -6.72 -14.81
N ILE A 302 -24.59 -6.42 -15.99
CA ILE A 302 -24.41 -5.10 -16.62
C ILE A 302 -25.06 -4.00 -15.78
N TRP A 303 -26.26 -4.24 -15.25
CA TRP A 303 -26.91 -3.28 -14.35
C TRP A 303 -26.17 -3.09 -13.03
N ALA A 304 -25.54 -4.14 -12.49
CA ALA A 304 -24.64 -4.00 -11.35
C ALA A 304 -23.43 -3.11 -11.67
N LEU A 305 -22.80 -3.27 -12.84
CA LEU A 305 -21.68 -2.43 -13.27
C LEU A 305 -22.08 -0.96 -13.48
N ILE A 306 -23.22 -0.71 -14.11
CA ILE A 306 -23.78 0.64 -14.30
C ILE A 306 -24.05 1.28 -12.93
N GLY A 307 -24.68 0.53 -12.02
CA GLY A 307 -24.93 0.96 -10.65
C GLY A 307 -23.64 1.32 -9.92
N LEU A 308 -22.62 0.47 -10.00
CA LEU A 308 -21.31 0.71 -9.38
C LEU A 308 -20.67 2.03 -9.87
N VAL A 309 -20.64 2.25 -11.19
CA VAL A 309 -20.06 3.46 -11.78
C VAL A 309 -20.87 4.69 -11.39
N PHE A 310 -22.20 4.63 -11.49
CA PHE A 310 -23.08 5.73 -11.12
C PHE A 310 -22.91 6.13 -9.65
N GLY A 311 -22.98 5.15 -8.74
CA GLY A 311 -22.80 5.38 -7.31
C GLY A 311 -21.41 5.91 -6.96
N GLY A 312 -20.36 5.37 -7.62
CA GLY A 312 -18.99 5.83 -7.45
C GLY A 312 -18.80 7.28 -7.88
N VAL A 313 -19.28 7.67 -9.07
CA VAL A 313 -19.22 9.05 -9.56
C VAL A 313 -20.00 9.99 -8.66
N LEU A 314 -21.23 9.62 -8.28
CA LEU A 314 -22.06 10.42 -7.37
C LEU A 314 -21.34 10.66 -6.04
N GLY A 315 -20.76 9.62 -5.45
CA GLY A 315 -20.04 9.75 -4.20
C GLY A 315 -18.73 10.54 -4.30
N LEU A 316 -18.03 10.48 -5.44
CA LEU A 316 -16.86 11.33 -5.71
C LEU A 316 -17.25 12.80 -5.81
N VAL A 317 -18.34 13.11 -6.52
CA VAL A 317 -18.84 14.49 -6.67
C VAL A 317 -19.22 15.07 -5.30
N LEU A 318 -19.97 14.31 -4.50
CA LEU A 318 -20.33 14.70 -3.13
C LEU A 318 -19.07 14.92 -2.29
N SER A 319 -18.13 13.97 -2.30
CA SER A 319 -16.87 14.07 -1.58
C SER A 319 -16.05 15.32 -1.96
N PHE A 320 -15.97 15.63 -3.26
CA PHE A 320 -15.26 16.80 -3.77
C PHE A 320 -15.88 18.11 -3.28
N ILE A 321 -17.22 18.22 -3.31
CA ILE A 321 -17.95 19.40 -2.83
C ILE A 321 -17.69 19.63 -1.34
N PHE A 322 -17.72 18.58 -0.52
CA PHE A 322 -17.54 18.71 0.94
C PHE A 322 -16.07 18.85 1.37
N MET A 323 -15.09 18.34 0.61
CA MET A 323 -13.68 18.23 1.06
C MET A 323 -12.65 18.94 0.17
N ARG A 324 -13.03 20.05 -0.49
CA ARG A 324 -12.20 20.82 -1.43
C ARG A 324 -10.80 21.21 -0.88
N ARG A 325 -10.67 21.46 0.43
CA ARG A 325 -9.41 21.86 1.09
C ARG A 325 -8.37 20.73 1.20
N LYS A 326 -8.79 19.46 1.29
CA LYS A 326 -7.89 18.28 1.44
C LYS A 326 -7.19 17.89 0.12
N TRP A 327 -7.65 18.36 -1.04
CA TRP A 327 -7.17 17.91 -2.36
C TRP A 327 -5.85 18.55 -2.81
N PHE A 328 -5.54 19.77 -2.35
CA PHE A 328 -4.41 20.57 -2.89
C PHE A 328 -3.12 20.54 -2.05
N ARG A 329 -2.97 19.59 -1.13
CA ARG A 329 -1.78 19.52 -0.25
C ARG A 329 -0.58 18.95 -1.01
N LYS A 330 0.37 19.82 -1.39
CA LYS A 330 1.64 19.44 -2.02
C LYS A 330 2.52 18.61 -1.08
N LYS A 331 3.26 17.67 -1.65
CA LYS A 331 4.21 16.79 -0.94
C LYS A 331 5.60 17.44 -0.95
N THR A 332 6.23 17.55 0.21
CA THR A 332 7.61 18.05 0.35
C THR A 332 8.62 16.93 0.06
N GLN A 333 9.77 17.30 -0.54
CA GLN A 333 10.81 16.36 -0.99
C GLN A 333 11.91 16.08 0.05
N THR A 334 12.14 17.01 0.98
CA THR A 334 13.13 16.89 2.06
C THR A 334 12.50 16.34 3.33
N GLU A 335 13.12 15.31 3.91
CA GLU A 335 12.60 14.63 5.11
C GLU A 335 13.57 14.68 6.30
N VAL A 336 14.88 14.71 6.07
CA VAL A 336 15.88 14.79 7.15
C VAL A 336 16.97 15.82 6.80
N VAL A 337 17.37 16.61 7.79
CA VAL A 337 18.53 17.52 7.71
C VAL A 337 19.60 17.01 8.67
N LEU A 338 20.81 16.84 8.17
CA LEU A 338 21.99 16.43 8.92
C LEU A 338 22.98 17.59 8.96
N ILE A 339 23.40 17.96 10.16
CA ILE A 339 24.42 18.97 10.43
C ILE A 339 25.61 18.26 11.07
N VAL A 340 26.78 18.38 10.46
CA VAL A 340 28.04 17.80 10.97
C VAL A 340 29.04 18.90 11.19
N GLU A 341 29.63 18.93 12.37
CA GLU A 341 30.76 19.78 12.72
C GLU A 341 32.06 18.97 12.59
N CYS A 342 33.05 19.47 11.85
CA CYS A 342 34.32 18.77 11.68
C CYS A 342 35.51 19.72 11.55
N GLU A 343 36.71 19.23 11.86
CA GLU A 343 37.95 19.95 11.61
C GLU A 343 38.29 20.00 10.12
N LYS A 344 39.12 20.98 9.72
CA LYS A 344 39.48 21.16 8.30
C LYS A 344 40.12 19.94 7.67
N GLU A 345 40.93 19.22 8.44
CA GLU A 345 41.66 18.02 7.98
C GLU A 345 40.72 16.87 7.61
N LYS A 346 39.57 16.76 8.29
CA LYS A 346 38.58 15.69 8.06
C LYS A 346 37.53 16.06 7.01
N SER A 347 37.60 17.25 6.42
CA SER A 347 36.59 17.77 5.50
C SER A 347 36.36 16.90 4.26
N GLU A 348 37.43 16.41 3.63
CA GLU A 348 37.30 15.61 2.40
C GLU A 348 36.65 14.25 2.70
N ILE A 349 36.96 13.68 3.86
CA ILE A 349 36.38 12.41 4.32
C ILE A 349 34.88 12.59 4.56
N VAL A 350 34.47 13.64 5.27
CA VAL A 350 33.05 13.93 5.55
C VAL A 350 32.27 14.11 4.25
N GLU A 351 32.77 14.93 3.33
CA GLU A 351 32.12 15.17 2.05
C GLU A 351 31.97 13.88 1.23
N LYS A 352 33.00 13.05 1.21
CA LYS A 352 32.98 11.74 0.53
C LYS A 352 31.98 10.78 1.16
N VAL A 353 31.88 10.72 2.50
CA VAL A 353 30.91 9.86 3.20
C VAL A 353 29.48 10.30 2.90
N LEU A 354 29.19 11.62 2.96
CA LEU A 354 27.86 12.16 2.70
C LEU A 354 27.38 11.89 1.27
N TRP A 355 28.22 12.16 0.27
CA TRP A 355 27.89 11.85 -1.13
C TRP A 355 27.84 10.34 -1.40
N GLY A 356 28.76 9.57 -0.81
CA GLY A 356 28.80 8.10 -0.92
C GLY A 356 27.52 7.41 -0.44
N HIS A 357 26.81 8.03 0.52
CA HIS A 357 25.57 7.53 1.09
C HIS A 357 24.30 8.22 0.56
N LYS A 358 24.35 8.79 -0.66
CA LYS A 358 23.19 9.34 -1.38
C LYS A 358 22.52 10.55 -0.71
N ALA A 359 23.32 11.50 -0.19
CA ALA A 359 22.80 12.82 0.15
C ALA A 359 22.09 13.47 -1.06
N ILE A 360 20.94 14.13 -0.83
CA ILE A 360 20.20 14.88 -1.85
C ILE A 360 20.95 16.17 -2.19
N GLY A 361 21.56 16.78 -1.18
CA GLY A 361 22.41 17.95 -1.33
C GLY A 361 23.29 18.11 -0.10
N VAL A 362 24.49 18.65 -0.32
CA VAL A 362 25.48 18.91 0.73
C VAL A 362 25.97 20.35 0.56
N MET A 363 25.91 21.13 1.63
CA MET A 363 26.46 22.47 1.70
C MET A 363 27.60 22.47 2.72
N LYS A 364 28.77 22.94 2.29
CA LYS A 364 29.92 23.20 3.14
C LYS A 364 29.94 24.67 3.55
N THR A 365 30.05 24.95 4.85
CA THR A 365 30.22 26.31 5.37
C THR A 365 31.57 26.43 6.06
N ASN A 366 32.29 27.51 5.69
CA ASN A 366 33.61 27.86 6.21
C ASN A 366 33.55 28.83 7.38
#